data_AF-A0A183HID6-F1
#
_entry.id   AF-A0A183HID6-F1
#
_cell.length_a   1.000
_cell.length_b   1.000
_cell.length_c   1.000
_cell.angle_alpha   90.00
_cell.angle_beta   90.00
_cell.angle_gamma   90.00
#
_symmetry.space_group_name_H-M   'P 1'
#
loop_
_entity.id
_entity.type
_entity.pdbx_description
1 polymer ?
#
loop_
_entity_poly.entity_id
_entity_poly.type
_entity_poly.pdbx_seq_one_letter_code
_entity_poly.pdbx_strand_id
1 'polypeptide(L)'
;MELLPTMRDVADELMSCSDAVSRRFQLKNETGTASEKLAISIKLLTPKVAEHEEYANFLKTQSEMYDTIGDMQRTMYTEIQDKVTNHLKTWVVSDYGRIINSIEVLREKRWQMDMAEVEAEKNDPK
;
A
#
# COMPACT_ATOMS: atom_id res chain seq x y z
N MET A 1 4.75 -26.96 7.88
CA MET A 1 3.81 -25.82 8.00
C MET A 1 4.62 -24.56 7.76
N GLU A 2 4.45 -23.90 6.62
CA GLU A 2 5.31 -22.80 6.15
C GLU A 2 4.76 -21.44 6.58
N LEU A 3 4.78 -21.17 7.89
CA LEU A 3 4.22 -19.95 8.47
C LEU A 3 4.79 -18.67 7.83
N LEU A 4 6.11 -18.63 7.58
CA LEU A 4 6.79 -17.44 7.07
C LEU A 4 6.39 -17.10 5.61
N PRO A 5 6.40 -18.05 4.65
CA PRO A 5 5.77 -17.84 3.34
C PRO A 5 4.30 -17.42 3.41
N THR A 6 3.49 -18.05 4.28
CA THR A 6 2.09 -17.64 4.43
C THR A 6 1.95 -16.19 4.92
N MET A 7 2.79 -15.74 5.85
CA MET A 7 2.80 -14.34 6.30
C MET A 7 3.18 -13.37 5.17
N ARG A 8 4.08 -13.77 4.27
CA ARG A 8 4.46 -12.99 3.08
C ARG A 8 3.28 -12.82 2.13
N ASP A 9 2.58 -13.90 1.84
CA ASP A 9 1.42 -13.89 0.94
C ASP A 9 0.31 -13.00 1.50
N VAL A 10 0.03 -13.11 2.80
CA VAL A 10 -0.95 -12.24 3.47
C VAL A 10 -0.54 -10.77 3.40
N ALA A 11 0.75 -10.45 3.58
CA ALA A 11 1.23 -9.07 3.44
C ALA A 11 1.04 -8.53 2.02
N ASP A 12 1.29 -9.34 0.99
CA ASP A 12 1.08 -8.96 -0.41
C ASP A 12 -0.41 -8.75 -0.73
N GLU A 13 -1.29 -9.62 -0.23
CA GLU A 13 -2.73 -9.47 -0.39
C GLU A 13 -3.25 -8.20 0.29
N LEU A 14 -2.82 -7.94 1.53
CA LEU A 14 -3.18 -6.72 2.25
C LEU A 14 -2.70 -5.46 1.54
N MET A 15 -1.47 -5.47 0.99
CA MET A 15 -0.97 -4.36 0.18
C MET A 15 -1.81 -4.16 -1.08
N SER A 16 -2.15 -5.23 -1.80
CA SER A 16 -3.01 -5.18 -2.99
C SER A 16 -4.40 -4.60 -2.68
N CYS A 17 -5.03 -5.08 -1.60
CA CYS A 17 -6.32 -4.54 -1.13
C CYS A 17 -6.21 -3.07 -0.74
N SER A 18 -5.14 -2.67 -0.03
CA SER A 18 -4.91 -1.28 0.36
C SER A 18 -4.76 -0.35 -0.85
N ASP A 19 -4.02 -0.77 -1.87
CA ASP A 19 -3.84 -0.01 -3.10
C ASP A 19 -5.17 0.11 -3.87
N ALA A 20 -5.92 -0.99 -3.99
CA ALA A 20 -7.22 -1.00 -4.64
C ALA A 20 -8.24 -0.06 -3.96
N VAL A 21 -8.31 -0.05 -2.63
CA VAL A 21 -9.19 0.85 -1.87
C VAL A 21 -8.75 2.30 -2.05
N SER A 22 -7.45 2.57 -1.89
CA SER A 22 -6.92 3.93 -1.93
C SER A 22 -7.08 4.57 -3.33
N ARG A 23 -6.91 3.79 -4.40
CA ARG A 23 -7.01 4.30 -5.79
C ARG A 23 -8.42 4.42 -6.34
N ARG A 24 -9.46 3.88 -5.67
CA ARG A 24 -10.85 3.95 -6.17
C ARG A 24 -11.35 5.37 -6.46
N PHE A 25 -10.79 6.37 -5.80
CA PHE A 25 -11.22 7.75 -5.90
C PHE A 25 -10.31 8.62 -6.79
N GLN A 26 -9.14 8.08 -7.15
CA GLN A 26 -8.20 8.76 -8.04
C GLN A 26 -8.61 8.53 -9.49
N LEU A 27 -8.50 9.57 -10.31
CA LEU A 27 -8.63 9.41 -11.75
C LEU A 27 -7.38 8.74 -12.31
N LYS A 28 -7.57 7.80 -13.22
CA LYS A 28 -6.48 7.02 -13.80
C LYS A 28 -5.45 7.96 -14.46
N ASN A 29 -4.20 7.84 -14.04
CA ASN A 29 -3.05 8.63 -14.52
C ASN A 29 -3.09 10.12 -14.14
N GLU A 30 -3.83 10.50 -13.10
CA GLU A 30 -3.94 11.89 -12.67
C GLU A 30 -3.69 12.05 -11.17
N THR A 31 -3.24 13.25 -10.78
CA THR A 31 -2.91 13.58 -9.38
C THR A 31 -4.13 13.97 -8.54
N GLY A 32 -5.32 14.07 -9.13
CA GLY A 32 -6.53 14.55 -8.47
C GLY A 32 -7.67 13.53 -8.44
N THR A 33 -8.61 13.75 -7.54
CA THR A 33 -9.82 12.93 -7.43
C THR A 33 -10.92 13.41 -8.39
N ALA A 34 -11.87 12.53 -8.70
CA ALA A 34 -13.03 12.91 -9.49
C ALA A 34 -13.84 14.04 -8.83
N SER A 35 -13.92 14.05 -7.50
CA SER A 35 -14.61 15.07 -6.73
C SER A 35 -13.93 16.44 -6.82
N GLU A 36 -12.60 16.51 -6.73
CA GLU A 36 -11.84 17.75 -6.90
C GLU A 36 -12.04 18.35 -8.30
N LYS A 37 -11.98 17.51 -9.34
CA LYS A 37 -12.23 17.96 -10.72
C LYS A 37 -13.64 18.48 -10.93
N LEU A 38 -14.63 17.83 -10.31
CA LEU A 38 -16.00 18.30 -10.35
C LEU A 38 -16.16 19.64 -9.63
N ALA A 39 -15.55 19.81 -8.45
CA ALA A 39 -15.55 21.07 -7.73
C ALA A 39 -14.97 22.22 -8.57
N ILE A 40 -13.84 21.99 -9.23
CA ILE A 40 -13.22 22.95 -10.17
C ILE A 40 -14.19 23.28 -11.31
N SER A 41 -14.81 22.27 -11.91
CA SER A 41 -15.75 22.46 -13.02
C SER A 41 -16.97 23.30 -12.60
N ILE A 42 -17.50 23.06 -11.40
CA ILE A 42 -18.61 23.83 -10.83
C ILE A 42 -18.18 25.29 -10.59
N LYS A 43 -17.00 25.52 -9.99
CA LYS A 43 -16.44 26.87 -9.78
C LYS A 43 -16.26 27.66 -11.08
N LEU A 44 -15.92 26.98 -12.18
CA LEU A 44 -15.82 27.60 -13.51
C LEU A 44 -17.19 27.97 -14.11
N LEU A 45 -18.26 27.28 -13.70
CA LEU A 45 -19.63 27.54 -14.14
C LEU A 45 -20.31 28.64 -13.32
N THR A 46 -19.99 28.76 -12.02
CA THR A 46 -20.63 29.73 -11.12
C THR A 46 -20.67 31.17 -11.66
N PRO A 47 -19.59 31.74 -12.24
CA PRO A 47 -19.63 33.10 -12.79
C PRO A 47 -20.61 33.27 -13.96
N LYS A 48 -20.92 32.20 -14.70
CA LYS A 48 -21.81 32.24 -15.87
C LYS A 48 -23.28 32.34 -15.51
N VAL A 49 -23.63 32.02 -14.27
CA VAL A 49 -24.99 32.09 -13.74
C VAL A 49 -25.09 33.09 -12.60
N ALA A 50 -24.11 33.99 -12.47
CA ALA A 50 -24.01 34.95 -11.36
C ALA A 50 -25.22 35.90 -11.29
N GLU A 51 -25.89 36.15 -12.42
CA GLU A 51 -27.13 36.94 -12.49
C GLU A 51 -28.33 36.24 -11.81
N HIS A 52 -28.24 34.93 -11.60
CA HIS A 52 -29.22 34.13 -10.89
C HIS A 52 -28.69 33.75 -9.51
N GLU A 53 -28.91 34.61 -8.52
CA GLU A 53 -28.34 34.51 -7.17
C GLU A 53 -28.58 33.13 -6.51
N GLU A 54 -29.80 32.59 -6.59
CA GLU A 54 -30.12 31.27 -6.04
C GLU A 54 -29.28 30.15 -6.67
N TYR A 55 -29.14 30.14 -8.00
CA TYR A 55 -28.34 29.16 -8.73
C TYR A 55 -26.84 29.34 -8.45
N ALA A 56 -26.36 30.59 -8.37
CA ALA A 56 -24.98 30.87 -8.03
C ALA A 56 -24.63 30.36 -6.62
N ASN A 57 -25.50 30.59 -5.63
CA ASN A 57 -25.34 30.10 -4.25
C ASN A 57 -25.42 28.57 -4.16
N PHE A 58 -26.33 27.95 -4.93
CA PHE A 58 -26.41 26.50 -5.04
C PHE A 58 -25.11 25.90 -5.59
N LEU A 59 -24.60 26.40 -6.72
CA LEU A 59 -23.36 25.92 -7.32
C LEU A 59 -22.15 26.15 -6.40
N LYS A 60 -22.09 27.29 -5.71
CA LYS A 60 -21.05 27.56 -4.72
C LYS A 60 -21.05 26.48 -3.62
N THR A 61 -22.21 26.22 -3.03
CA THR A 61 -22.37 25.20 -1.97
C THR A 61 -21.99 23.80 -2.46
N GLN A 62 -22.39 23.45 -3.69
CA GLN A 62 -22.02 22.17 -4.32
C GLN A 62 -20.50 22.07 -4.52
N SER A 63 -19.84 23.14 -4.95
CA SER A 63 -18.38 23.13 -5.14
C SER A 63 -17.62 22.93 -3.85
N GLU A 64 -18.03 23.60 -2.75
CA GLU A 64 -17.41 23.47 -1.43
C GLU A 64 -17.59 22.05 -0.85
N MET A 65 -18.78 21.46 -1.07
CA MET A 65 -19.04 20.07 -0.71
C MET A 65 -18.11 19.11 -1.45
N TYR A 66 -17.95 19.27 -2.78
CA TYR A 66 -17.08 18.41 -3.56
C TYR A 66 -15.59 18.61 -3.28
N ASP A 67 -15.15 19.82 -2.94
CA ASP A 67 -13.79 20.06 -2.42
C ASP A 67 -13.57 19.25 -1.13
N THR A 68 -14.51 19.33 -0.19
CA THR A 68 -14.43 18.62 1.09
C THR A 68 -14.35 17.10 0.89
N ILE A 69 -15.18 16.56 -0.01
CA ILE A 69 -15.14 15.13 -0.37
C ILE A 69 -13.77 14.77 -1.00
N GLY A 70 -13.25 15.63 -1.87
CA GLY A 70 -11.93 15.46 -2.47
C GLY A 70 -10.81 15.41 -1.45
N ASP A 71 -10.80 16.34 -0.49
CA ASP A 71 -9.84 16.38 0.62
C ASP A 71 -9.91 15.13 1.49
N MET A 72 -11.12 14.65 1.81
CA MET A 72 -11.31 13.40 2.55
C MET A 72 -10.77 12.18 1.80
N GLN A 73 -11.02 12.09 0.49
CA GLN A 73 -10.51 11.01 -0.35
C GLN A 73 -8.98 11.03 -0.43
N ARG A 74 -8.38 12.21 -0.57
CA ARG A 74 -6.93 12.39 -0.58
C ARG A 74 -6.31 12.00 0.75
N THR A 75 -6.91 12.44 1.85
CA THR A 75 -6.48 12.10 3.21
C THR A 75 -6.54 10.59 3.44
N MET A 76 -7.64 9.95 3.04
CA MET A 76 -7.80 8.51 3.15
C MET A 76 -6.74 7.76 2.32
N TYR A 77 -6.45 8.23 1.10
CA TYR A 77 -5.38 7.67 0.28
C TYR A 77 -4.03 7.74 1.02
N THR A 78 -3.65 8.91 1.51
CA THR A 78 -2.36 9.10 2.20
C THR A 78 -2.29 8.28 3.48
N GLU A 79 -3.37 8.24 4.28
CA GLU A 79 -3.37 7.47 5.53
C GLU A 79 -3.25 5.97 5.29
N ILE A 80 -3.91 5.42 4.25
CA ILE A 80 -3.78 4.00 3.90
C ILE A 80 -2.34 3.69 3.46
N GLN A 81 -1.76 4.54 2.60
CA GLN A 81 -0.38 4.36 2.15
C GLN A 81 0.59 4.39 3.34
N ASP A 82 0.45 5.37 4.22
CA ASP A 82 1.37 5.58 5.34
C ASP A 82 1.22 4.52 6.43
N LYS A 83 -0.01 4.22 6.85
CA LYS A 83 -0.27 3.32 8.00
C LYS A 83 -0.26 1.84 7.63
N VAL A 84 -0.52 1.49 6.37
CA VAL A 84 -0.66 0.08 5.94
C VAL A 84 0.38 -0.27 4.90
N THR A 85 0.30 0.33 3.71
CA THR A 85 1.10 -0.11 2.54
C THR A 85 2.60 0.01 2.80
N ASN A 86 3.06 1.16 3.30
CA ASN A 86 4.48 1.43 3.55
C ASN A 86 5.06 0.54 4.66
N HIS A 87 4.28 0.27 5.71
CA HIS A 87 4.69 -0.61 6.80
C HIS A 87 4.84 -2.06 6.34
N LEU A 88 3.85 -2.58 5.60
CA LEU A 88 3.92 -3.93 5.03
C LEU A 88 5.09 -4.06 4.06
N LYS A 89 5.27 -3.09 3.17
CA LYS A 89 6.41 -3.06 2.23
C LYS A 89 7.75 -3.07 2.96
N THR A 90 7.87 -2.32 4.06
CA THR A 90 9.08 -2.27 4.88
C THR A 90 9.35 -3.63 5.54
N TRP A 91 8.33 -4.24 6.15
CA TRP A 91 8.45 -5.57 6.76
C TRP A 91 8.91 -6.63 5.74
N VAL A 92 8.33 -6.60 4.54
CA VAL A 92 8.68 -7.49 3.43
C VAL A 92 10.14 -7.34 3.00
N VAL A 93 10.57 -6.11 2.74
CA VAL A 93 11.91 -5.84 2.19
C VAL A 93 12.99 -6.05 3.25
N SER A 94 12.71 -5.68 4.51
CA SER A 94 13.67 -5.74 5.60
C SER A 94 13.59 -7.06 6.36
N ASP A 95 12.52 -7.25 7.13
CA ASP A 95 12.46 -8.31 8.14
C ASP A 95 12.33 -9.69 7.50
N TYR A 96 11.39 -9.83 6.55
CA TYR A 96 11.21 -11.09 5.84
C TYR A 96 12.48 -11.49 5.08
N GLY A 97 13.09 -10.56 4.34
CA GLY A 97 14.36 -10.80 3.64
C GLY A 97 15.49 -11.23 4.57
N ARG A 98 15.64 -10.56 5.73
CA ARG A 98 16.63 -10.93 6.74
C ARG A 98 16.39 -12.34 7.31
N ILE A 99 15.14 -12.71 7.58
CA ILE A 99 14.80 -14.02 8.13
C ILE A 99 15.10 -15.11 7.09
N ILE A 100 14.72 -14.91 5.83
CA ILE A 100 15.02 -15.87 4.74
C ILE A 100 16.52 -16.08 4.60
N ASN A 101 17.31 -15.00 4.53
CA ASN A 101 18.77 -15.11 4.47
C ASN A 101 19.35 -15.87 5.67
N SER A 102 18.81 -15.64 6.88
CA SER A 102 19.26 -16.34 8.08
C SER A 102 18.93 -17.84 8.03
N ILE A 103 17.76 -18.20 7.50
CA ILE A 103 17.38 -19.60 7.29
C ILE A 103 18.31 -20.28 6.29
N GLU A 104 18.68 -19.60 5.20
CA GLU A 104 19.62 -20.12 4.20
C GLU A 104 21.00 -20.38 4.81
N VAL A 105 21.54 -19.43 5.58
CA VAL A 105 22.81 -19.61 6.30
C VAL A 105 22.75 -20.80 7.26
N LEU A 106 21.66 -20.96 8.00
CA LEU A 106 21.49 -22.09 8.92
C LEU A 106 21.42 -23.43 8.20
N ARG A 107 20.78 -23.50 7.03
CA ARG A 107 20.75 -24.71 6.20
C ARG A 107 22.14 -25.09 5.71
N GLU A 108 22.90 -24.11 5.23
CA GLU A 108 24.29 -24.32 4.80
C GLU A 108 25.17 -24.80 5.96
N LYS A 109 25.05 -24.17 7.14
CA LYS A 109 25.81 -24.59 8.33
C LYS A 109 25.46 -25.99 8.79
N ARG A 110 24.19 -26.37 8.73
CA ARG A 110 23.76 -27.74 9.03
C ARG A 110 24.42 -28.73 8.07
N TRP A 111 24.38 -28.46 6.77
CA TRP A 111 25.00 -29.33 5.77
C TRP A 111 26.51 -29.51 6.02
N GLN A 112 27.21 -28.43 6.37
CA GLN A 112 28.64 -28.48 6.75
C GLN A 112 28.90 -29.36 7.97
N MET A 113 28.03 -29.29 8.99
CA MET A 113 28.14 -30.13 10.19
C MET A 113 27.88 -31.61 9.86
N ASP A 114 26.82 -31.89 9.10
CA ASP A 114 26.46 -33.26 8.70
C ASP A 114 27.62 -33.91 7.90
N MET A 115 28.30 -33.15 7.05
CA MET A 115 29.50 -33.62 6.33
C MET A 115 30.68 -33.89 7.26
N ALA A 116 30.94 -33.02 8.23
CA ALA A 116 32.02 -33.21 9.20
C ALA A 116 31.78 -34.43 10.10
N GLU A 117 30.52 -34.71 10.48
CA GLU A 117 30.14 -35.90 11.24
C GLU A 117 30.42 -37.18 10.43
N VAL A 118 30.02 -37.22 9.17
CA VAL A 118 30.30 -38.34 8.26
C VAL A 118 31.80 -38.56 8.05
N GLU A 119 32.60 -37.50 7.97
CA GLU A 119 34.05 -37.61 7.86
C GLU A 119 34.72 -38.10 9.15
N ALA A 120 34.22 -37.67 10.32
CA ALA A 120 34.69 -38.15 11.62
C ALA A 120 34.42 -39.65 11.79
N GLU A 121 33.23 -40.13 11.42
CA GLU A 121 32.86 -41.55 11.47
C GLU A 121 33.74 -42.43 10.55
N LYS A 122 34.23 -41.88 9.42
CA LYS A 122 35.14 -42.61 8.51
C LYS A 122 36.56 -42.72 9.04
N ASN A 123 37.01 -41.74 9.84
CA ASN A 123 38.38 -41.65 10.35
C ASN A 123 38.57 -42.34 11.72
N ASP A 124 37.49 -42.75 12.38
CA ASP A 124 37.52 -43.57 13.60
C ASP A 124 36.81 -44.92 13.36
N PRO A 125 37.40 -45.83 12.56
CA PRO A 125 36.83 -47.14 12.30
C PRO A 125 36.99 -47.99 13.56
N LYS A 126 35.87 -48.27 14.24
CA LYS A 126 35.79 -49.40 15.18
C LYS A 126 36.09 -50.72 14.48
#